data_AF-A0A0N8GT10-F1
#
_entry.id   AF-A0A0N8GT10-F1
#
_cell.length_a   1.000
_cell.length_b   1.000
_cell.length_c   1.000
_cell.angle_alpha   90.00
_cell.angle_beta   90.00
_cell.angle_gamma   90.00
#
_symmetry.space_group_name_H-M   'P 1'
#
loop_
_entity.id
_entity.type
_entity.pdbx_description
1 polymer ?
#
loop_
_entity_poly.entity_id
_entity_poly.type
_entity_poly.pdbx_seq_one_letter_code
_entity_poly.pdbx_strand_id
1 'polypeptide(L)'
;MAQTSNSKQNILGLTRVQLYWTLAAVAVYLLFNLFYVGDAEVVIVVNHFALLPLVVAVMVMAVRVWRRIKDNRKIRGIWLNLLIGWALWTAAEFWWVIASLTQEEIPYPSGADIFWLVGYLPFAAALFLRIRDLPPMEETRYKVILWSAIIAVFIFTTVWILAPILNDITPSRVVESVLNLLYPLSEGLLLALALRVLFTQPKGQYGNAWVFFGIGFIFHAIENLAFSLVDANGLYYLNNQNNFLSSILVDASLTLSYASWLVGLFLIFRIFTDLNSVRTKELALPVVPNTHVLVFTDAQGQVIEVSKNYGDVFGPRETSGKELSDVLGISVEKANEILTEAQTQPVLKERPIYSIAGLSGRNGWLSGVSMMTSAGASSGANLLMRFWNSEGSLDKALTEYENSVVRFLVSSAETKREANEVPQLLRSYYLPFLRELYNRVLLAEGAVSADALYAELEALTNEHPEWGVTMEPRSLVFFSPDAPAHFAASLPAMVALARKFAEETLGVDVTNGVLRSVSNQWDESVHRGVGMYAPPVLPQSAPQA
;
A
#
# COMPACT_ATOMS: atom_id res chain seq x y z
N MET A 1 -14.01 -23.42 9.40
CA MET A 1 -14.45 -23.04 8.03
C MET A 1 -13.63 -21.83 7.60
N ALA A 2 -12.53 -22.08 6.90
CA ALA A 2 -11.70 -21.03 6.35
C ALA A 2 -12.39 -20.45 5.10
N GLN A 3 -12.70 -19.15 5.12
CA GLN A 3 -13.07 -18.43 3.90
C GLN A 3 -11.85 -18.42 2.97
N THR A 4 -11.89 -19.27 1.96
CA THR A 4 -11.02 -19.19 0.79
C THR A 4 -11.37 -17.90 0.04
N SER A 5 -10.69 -16.82 0.39
CA SER A 5 -10.75 -15.53 -0.30
C SER A 5 -10.44 -15.72 -1.78
N ASN A 6 -11.41 -15.38 -2.63
CA ASN A 6 -11.42 -15.47 -4.08
C ASN A 6 -10.15 -14.86 -4.73
N SER A 7 -9.19 -15.68 -5.11
CA SER A 7 -7.99 -15.29 -5.88
C SER A 7 -8.22 -15.16 -7.39
N LYS A 8 -9.44 -14.81 -7.84
CA LYS A 8 -9.82 -14.75 -9.27
C LYS A 8 -10.09 -13.33 -9.81
N GLN A 9 -9.45 -12.30 -9.26
CA GLN A 9 -9.55 -10.94 -9.82
C GLN A 9 -8.40 -10.70 -10.80
N ASN A 10 -8.73 -10.12 -11.96
CA ASN A 10 -7.75 -9.69 -12.96
C ASN A 10 -7.01 -8.42 -12.50
N ILE A 11 -6.05 -7.92 -13.30
CA ILE A 11 -5.33 -6.65 -13.02
C ILE A 11 -6.28 -5.48 -12.72
N LEU A 12 -7.46 -5.48 -13.34
CA LEU A 12 -8.50 -4.46 -13.17
C LEU A 12 -9.33 -4.63 -11.89
N GLY A 13 -9.12 -5.68 -11.10
CA GLY A 13 -9.97 -5.99 -9.94
C GLY A 13 -11.39 -6.40 -10.27
N LEU A 14 -11.70 -6.52 -11.56
CA LEU A 14 -13.01 -6.92 -12.04
C LEU A 14 -13.17 -8.42 -11.85
N THR A 15 -14.39 -8.81 -11.47
CA THR A 15 -14.82 -10.20 -11.67
C THR A 15 -14.76 -10.53 -13.16
N ARG A 16 -14.58 -11.81 -13.51
CA ARG A 16 -14.58 -12.26 -14.91
C ARG A 16 -15.84 -11.79 -15.65
N VAL A 17 -16.98 -11.81 -14.97
CA VAL A 17 -18.27 -11.35 -15.50
C VAL A 17 -18.24 -9.86 -15.85
N GLN A 18 -17.76 -9.00 -14.94
CA GLN A 18 -17.62 -7.56 -15.21
C GLN A 18 -16.65 -7.25 -16.36
N LEU A 19 -15.54 -7.99 -16.44
CA LEU A 19 -14.60 -7.85 -17.55
C LEU A 19 -15.29 -8.18 -18.89
N TYR A 20 -16.00 -9.31 -18.97
CA TYR A 20 -16.70 -9.69 -20.20
C TYR A 20 -17.77 -8.69 -20.60
N TRP A 21 -18.54 -8.16 -19.65
CA TRP A 21 -19.51 -7.11 -19.93
C TRP A 21 -18.86 -5.81 -20.43
N THR A 22 -17.71 -5.44 -19.87
CA THR A 22 -16.97 -4.26 -20.33
C THR A 22 -16.46 -4.46 -21.76
N LEU A 23 -15.85 -5.61 -22.05
CA LEU A 23 -15.37 -5.94 -23.39
C LEU A 23 -16.53 -6.04 -24.40
N ALA A 24 -17.66 -6.60 -24.00
CA ALA A 24 -18.85 -6.67 -24.83
C ALA A 24 -19.42 -5.28 -25.14
N ALA A 25 -19.49 -4.38 -24.14
CA ALA A 25 -19.94 -3.00 -24.35
C ALA A 25 -19.03 -2.23 -25.32
N VAL A 26 -17.70 -2.34 -25.16
CA VAL A 26 -16.73 -1.75 -26.09
C VAL A 26 -16.88 -2.35 -27.49
N ALA A 27 -17.03 -3.67 -27.60
CA ALA A 27 -17.24 -4.32 -28.89
C ALA A 27 -18.53 -3.85 -29.57
N VAL A 28 -19.64 -3.75 -28.84
CA VAL A 28 -20.92 -3.25 -29.39
C VAL A 28 -20.78 -1.80 -29.85
N TYR A 29 -20.12 -0.94 -29.07
CA TYR A 29 -19.85 0.44 -29.45
C TYR A 29 -19.03 0.55 -30.76
N LEU A 30 -17.97 -0.27 -30.88
CA LEU A 30 -17.14 -0.30 -32.08
C LEU A 30 -17.86 -0.89 -33.29
N LEU A 31 -18.65 -1.95 -33.10
CA LEU A 31 -19.47 -2.53 -34.16
C LEU A 31 -20.54 -1.56 -34.64
N PHE A 32 -21.15 -0.78 -33.73
CA PHE A 32 -22.07 0.29 -34.10
C PHE A 32 -21.37 1.34 -34.98
N ASN A 33 -20.24 1.89 -34.53
CA ASN A 33 -19.50 2.89 -35.31
C ASN A 33 -19.03 2.34 -36.67
N LEU A 34 -18.65 1.07 -36.74
CA LEU A 34 -18.15 0.44 -37.97
C LEU A 34 -19.25 0.10 -38.99
N PHE A 35 -20.41 -0.39 -38.52
CA PHE A 35 -21.42 -0.99 -39.39
C PHE A 35 -22.73 -0.21 -39.47
N TYR A 36 -22.92 0.86 -38.69
CA TYR A 36 -24.10 1.69 -38.84
C TYR A 36 -24.08 2.38 -40.20
N VAL A 37 -25.08 2.07 -41.02
CA VAL A 37 -25.31 2.68 -42.33
C VAL A 37 -26.52 3.60 -42.19
N GLY A 38 -26.29 4.90 -42.18
CA GLY A 38 -27.31 5.90 -41.96
C GLY A 38 -26.73 7.30 -41.79
N ASP A 39 -27.59 8.20 -41.29
CA ASP A 39 -27.27 9.61 -41.07
C ASP A 39 -26.11 9.78 -40.07
N ALA A 40 -25.16 10.63 -40.42
CA ALA A 40 -24.04 10.98 -39.55
C ALA A 40 -24.49 11.57 -38.20
N GLU A 41 -25.61 12.30 -38.16
CA GLU A 41 -26.14 12.89 -36.93
C GLU A 41 -26.37 11.83 -35.84
N VAL A 42 -26.87 10.65 -36.22
CA VAL A 42 -27.11 9.56 -35.27
C VAL A 42 -25.80 9.06 -34.67
N VAL A 43 -24.75 8.93 -35.48
CA VAL A 43 -23.44 8.47 -35.02
C VAL A 43 -22.79 9.52 -34.11
N ILE A 44 -22.81 10.79 -34.52
CA ILE A 44 -22.29 11.93 -33.74
C ILE A 44 -22.97 11.98 -32.36
N VAL A 45 -24.31 11.90 -32.32
CA VAL A 45 -25.08 11.91 -31.07
C VAL A 45 -24.68 10.74 -30.17
N VAL A 46 -24.59 9.53 -30.72
CA VAL A 46 -24.18 8.34 -29.94
C VAL A 46 -22.76 8.51 -29.38
N ASN A 47 -21.83 9.05 -30.17
CA ASN A 47 -20.46 9.30 -29.73
C ASN A 47 -20.39 10.37 -28.63
N HIS A 48 -21.15 11.46 -28.74
CA HIS A 48 -21.26 12.46 -27.67
C HIS A 48 -21.84 11.87 -26.37
N PHE A 49 -22.89 11.05 -26.46
CA PHE A 49 -23.49 10.38 -25.30
C PHE A 49 -22.55 9.34 -24.66
N ALA A 50 -21.67 8.71 -25.44
CA ALA A 50 -20.64 7.81 -24.92
C ALA A 50 -19.48 8.57 -24.27
N LEU A 51 -19.04 9.69 -24.88
CA LEU A 51 -17.89 10.47 -24.47
C LEU A 51 -18.14 11.24 -23.17
N LEU A 52 -19.23 12.00 -23.06
CA LEU A 52 -19.47 12.91 -21.93
C LEU A 52 -19.40 12.24 -20.54
N PRO A 53 -20.04 11.06 -20.32
CA PRO A 53 -19.91 10.36 -19.04
C PRO A 53 -18.46 9.96 -18.72
N LEU A 54 -17.67 9.58 -19.74
CA LEU A 54 -16.28 9.19 -19.56
C LEU A 54 -15.41 10.39 -19.17
N VAL A 55 -15.60 11.53 -19.84
CA VAL A 55 -14.89 12.78 -19.53
C VAL A 55 -15.14 13.19 -18.07
N VAL A 56 -16.40 13.18 -17.63
CA VAL A 56 -16.77 13.47 -16.24
C VAL A 56 -16.17 12.45 -15.28
N ALA A 57 -16.23 11.15 -15.62
CA ALA A 57 -15.66 10.10 -14.78
C ALA A 57 -14.14 10.23 -14.64
N VAL A 58 -13.42 10.57 -15.72
CA VAL A 58 -11.98 10.87 -15.71
C VAL A 58 -11.69 12.03 -14.77
N MET A 59 -12.41 13.15 -14.88
CA MET A 59 -12.23 14.30 -13.99
C MET A 59 -12.46 13.92 -12.52
N VAL A 60 -13.58 13.27 -12.21
CA VAL A 60 -13.92 12.86 -10.83
C VAL A 60 -12.87 11.91 -10.26
N MET A 61 -12.40 10.95 -11.06
CA MET A 61 -11.36 10.00 -10.64
C MET A 61 -10.00 10.67 -10.48
N ALA A 62 -9.63 11.60 -11.35
CA ALA A 62 -8.41 12.40 -11.21
C ALA A 62 -8.41 13.21 -9.90
N VAL A 63 -9.54 13.84 -9.55
CA VAL A 63 -9.71 14.54 -8.26
C VAL A 63 -9.55 13.56 -7.09
N ARG A 64 -10.16 12.38 -7.17
CA ARG A 64 -10.06 11.36 -6.12
C ARG A 64 -8.63 10.85 -5.93
N VAL A 65 -7.91 10.60 -7.02
CA VAL A 65 -6.49 10.21 -6.99
C VAL A 65 -5.64 11.31 -6.37
N TRP A 66 -5.76 12.55 -6.86
CA TRP A 66 -4.98 13.68 -6.35
C TRP A 66 -5.19 13.93 -4.85
N ARG A 67 -6.45 13.88 -4.37
CA ARG A 67 -6.78 14.06 -2.94
C ARG A 67 -6.17 13.01 -2.01
N ARG A 68 -5.83 11.83 -2.54
CA ARG A 68 -5.20 10.74 -1.76
C ARG A 68 -3.69 10.93 -1.59
N ILE A 69 -3.05 11.79 -2.40
CA ILE A 69 -1.60 12.03 -2.35
C ILE A 69 -1.32 13.24 -1.47
N LYS A 70 -0.94 13.00 -0.20
CA LYS A 70 -0.71 14.06 0.80
C LYS A 70 0.77 14.43 0.98
N ASP A 71 1.66 13.45 1.04
CA ASP A 71 2.98 13.66 1.66
C ASP A 71 4.15 13.70 0.66
N ASN A 72 3.91 13.42 -0.63
CA ASN A 72 4.96 13.47 -1.65
C ASN A 72 4.72 14.62 -2.63
N ARG A 73 5.46 15.71 -2.46
CA ARG A 73 5.32 16.93 -3.27
C ARG A 73 5.60 16.69 -4.76
N LYS A 74 6.55 15.80 -5.10
CA LYS A 74 6.90 15.49 -6.50
C LYS A 74 5.75 14.76 -7.19
N ILE A 75 5.28 13.66 -6.60
CA ILE A 75 4.16 12.86 -7.13
C ILE A 75 2.89 13.70 -7.19
N ARG A 76 2.61 14.47 -6.13
CA ARG A 76 1.45 15.37 -6.10
C ARG A 76 1.50 16.41 -7.23
N GLY A 77 2.69 16.88 -7.60
CA GLY A 77 2.91 17.77 -8.74
C GLY A 77 2.53 17.13 -10.07
N ILE A 78 2.93 15.88 -10.33
CA ILE A 78 2.55 15.12 -11.53
C ILE A 78 1.02 15.03 -11.63
N TRP A 79 0.38 14.55 -10.56
CA TRP A 79 -1.07 14.33 -10.54
C TRP A 79 -1.88 15.62 -10.56
N LEU A 80 -1.36 16.71 -10.00
CA LEU A 80 -1.98 18.03 -10.10
C LEU A 80 -1.99 18.52 -11.55
N ASN A 81 -0.87 18.37 -12.25
CA ASN A 81 -0.80 18.74 -13.67
C ASN A 81 -1.74 17.88 -14.53
N LEU A 82 -1.77 16.56 -14.34
CA LEU A 82 -2.75 15.71 -15.02
C LEU A 82 -4.20 16.12 -14.73
N LEU A 83 -4.53 16.44 -13.48
CA LEU A 83 -5.84 16.92 -13.08
C LEU A 83 -6.21 18.24 -13.79
N ILE A 84 -5.28 19.20 -13.85
CA ILE A 84 -5.51 20.48 -14.54
C ILE A 84 -5.72 20.24 -16.04
N GLY A 85 -4.91 19.38 -16.66
CA GLY A 85 -5.07 19.02 -18.08
C GLY A 85 -6.45 18.42 -18.36
N TRP A 86 -6.87 17.39 -17.62
CA TRP A 86 -8.19 16.80 -17.80
C TRP A 86 -9.33 17.76 -17.46
N ALA A 87 -9.16 18.66 -16.50
CA ALA A 87 -10.18 19.67 -16.18
C ALA A 87 -10.39 20.66 -17.33
N LEU A 88 -9.29 21.12 -17.96
CA LEU A 88 -9.35 21.99 -19.13
C LEU A 88 -10.00 21.28 -20.31
N TRP A 89 -9.55 20.06 -20.63
CA TRP A 89 -10.16 19.31 -21.73
C TRP A 89 -11.61 18.95 -21.45
N THR A 90 -11.98 18.64 -20.21
CA THR A 90 -13.39 18.48 -19.83
C THR A 90 -14.20 19.73 -20.17
N ALA A 91 -13.70 20.92 -19.85
CA ALA A 91 -14.37 22.17 -20.22
C ALA A 91 -14.48 22.34 -21.74
N ALA A 92 -13.44 21.94 -22.49
CA ALA A 92 -13.45 21.94 -23.95
C ALA A 92 -14.51 20.99 -24.52
N GLU A 93 -14.58 19.75 -24.05
CA GLU A 93 -15.58 18.76 -24.51
C GLU A 93 -17.02 19.22 -24.24
N PHE A 94 -17.28 19.79 -23.05
CA PHE A 94 -18.60 20.35 -22.76
C PHE A 94 -18.93 21.52 -23.68
N TRP A 95 -17.95 22.41 -23.93
CA TRP A 95 -18.16 23.52 -24.84
C TRP A 95 -18.44 23.04 -26.27
N TRP A 96 -17.65 22.09 -26.77
CA TRP A 96 -17.81 21.50 -28.08
C TRP A 96 -19.19 20.87 -28.25
N VAL A 97 -19.59 19.98 -27.34
CA VAL A 97 -20.91 19.31 -27.44
C VAL A 97 -22.06 20.32 -27.37
N ILE A 98 -21.98 21.34 -26.51
CA ILE A 98 -23.02 22.39 -26.46
C ILE A 98 -23.06 23.14 -27.79
N ALA A 99 -21.92 23.53 -28.35
CA ALA A 99 -21.85 24.23 -29.63
C ALA A 99 -22.42 23.36 -30.76
N SER A 100 -22.02 22.08 -30.86
CA SER A 100 -22.51 21.13 -31.88
C SER A 100 -24.02 20.88 -31.81
N LEU A 101 -24.66 21.08 -30.65
CA LEU A 101 -26.10 20.90 -30.47
C LEU A 101 -26.92 22.18 -30.65
N THR A 102 -26.28 23.35 -30.58
CA THR A 102 -26.98 24.65 -30.55
C THR A 102 -26.67 25.56 -31.72
N GLN A 103 -25.59 25.30 -32.46
CA GLN A 103 -25.12 26.14 -33.57
C GLN A 103 -25.16 25.33 -34.87
N GLU A 104 -25.58 25.98 -35.96
CA GLU A 104 -25.56 25.39 -37.30
C GLU A 104 -24.12 25.30 -37.84
N GLU A 105 -23.29 26.29 -37.54
CA GLU A 105 -21.86 26.30 -37.86
C GLU A 105 -21.06 26.71 -36.62
N ILE A 106 -20.06 25.91 -36.25
CA ILE A 106 -19.15 26.23 -35.14
C ILE A 106 -18.02 27.10 -35.70
N PRO A 107 -17.81 28.32 -35.16
CA PRO A 107 -16.74 29.18 -35.64
C PRO A 107 -15.37 28.56 -35.34
N TYR A 108 -14.47 28.57 -36.32
CA TYR A 108 -13.07 28.20 -36.14
C TYR A 108 -12.18 29.44 -36.24
N PRO A 109 -11.37 29.76 -35.22
CA PRO A 109 -11.29 29.09 -33.91
C PRO A 109 -12.49 29.34 -32.99
N SER A 110 -12.75 28.38 -32.12
CA SER A 110 -13.84 28.34 -31.15
C SER A 110 -13.35 28.56 -29.71
N GLY A 111 -14.30 28.67 -28.78
CA GLY A 111 -13.99 28.68 -27.35
C GLY A 111 -13.35 27.38 -26.83
N ALA A 112 -13.57 26.24 -27.50
CA ALA A 112 -12.98 24.96 -27.08
C ALA A 112 -11.48 24.96 -27.35
N ASP A 113 -11.03 25.63 -28.41
CA ASP A 113 -9.62 25.69 -28.80
C ASP A 113 -8.74 26.30 -27.71
N ILE A 114 -9.26 27.27 -26.96
CA ILE A 114 -8.54 27.86 -25.83
C ILE A 114 -8.29 26.79 -24.75
N PHE A 115 -9.30 26.00 -24.42
CA PHE A 115 -9.21 24.99 -23.37
C PHE A 115 -8.36 23.79 -23.80
N TRP A 116 -8.51 23.30 -25.03
CA TRP A 116 -7.67 22.23 -25.57
C TRP A 116 -6.20 22.64 -25.62
N LEU A 117 -5.90 23.82 -26.19
CA LEU A 117 -4.52 24.30 -26.34
C LEU A 117 -3.83 24.54 -25.00
N VAL A 118 -4.50 25.19 -24.05
CA VAL A 118 -3.94 25.39 -22.71
C VAL A 118 -3.78 24.06 -21.99
N GLY A 119 -4.66 23.07 -22.25
CA GLY A 119 -4.61 21.74 -21.66
C GLY A 119 -3.36 20.92 -22.03
N TYR A 120 -2.75 21.15 -23.20
CA TYR A 120 -1.50 20.49 -23.57
C TYR A 120 -0.34 20.79 -22.61
N LEU A 121 -0.26 22.03 -22.09
CA LEU A 121 0.83 22.47 -21.23
C LEU A 121 0.95 21.66 -19.92
N PRO A 122 -0.12 21.52 -19.10
CA PRO A 122 -0.04 20.71 -17.90
C PRO A 122 0.12 19.20 -18.22
N PHE A 123 -0.45 18.67 -19.30
CA PHE A 123 -0.15 17.28 -19.69
C PHE A 123 1.33 17.06 -20.01
N ALA A 124 1.93 17.95 -20.81
CA ALA A 124 3.35 17.91 -21.13
C ALA A 124 4.22 18.03 -19.85
N ALA A 125 3.86 18.94 -18.94
CA ALA A 125 4.54 19.10 -17.67
C ALA A 125 4.45 17.83 -16.81
N ALA A 126 3.28 17.18 -16.72
CA ALA A 126 3.10 15.95 -15.96
C ALA A 126 3.93 14.79 -16.53
N LEU A 127 3.89 14.59 -17.86
CA LEU A 127 4.65 13.53 -18.51
C LEU A 127 6.16 13.78 -18.42
N PHE A 128 6.60 15.02 -18.58
CA PHE A 128 8.00 15.40 -18.41
C PHE A 128 8.50 15.14 -16.98
N LEU A 129 7.73 15.57 -15.96
CA LEU A 129 8.04 15.27 -14.56
C LEU A 129 8.10 13.76 -14.32
N ARG A 130 7.16 12.99 -14.90
CA ARG A 130 7.19 11.54 -14.81
C ARG A 130 8.45 10.94 -15.41
N ILE A 131 8.89 11.42 -16.58
CA ILE A 131 10.11 10.94 -17.25
C ILE A 131 11.36 11.20 -16.41
N ARG A 132 11.42 12.32 -15.68
CA ARG A 132 12.55 12.63 -14.79
C ARG A 132 12.69 11.64 -13.63
N ASP A 133 11.60 11.02 -13.23
CA ASP A 133 11.56 10.01 -12.17
C ASP A 133 11.75 8.57 -12.70
N LEU A 134 11.88 8.41 -14.02
CA LEU A 134 12.09 7.09 -14.63
C LEU A 134 13.59 6.79 -14.74
N PRO A 135 14.02 5.54 -14.49
CA PRO A 135 15.39 5.15 -14.71
C PRO A 135 15.77 5.33 -16.20
N PRO A 136 17.07 5.53 -16.48
CA PRO A 136 17.53 5.52 -17.87
C PRO A 136 17.16 4.19 -18.53
N MET A 137 16.75 4.25 -19.80
CA MET A 137 16.58 3.02 -20.57
C MET A 137 17.96 2.39 -20.75
N GLU A 138 18.17 1.19 -20.25
CA GLU A 138 19.45 0.49 -20.40
C GLU A 138 19.52 -0.27 -21.73
N GLU A 139 18.40 -0.89 -22.13
CA GLU A 139 18.37 -1.73 -23.33
C GLU A 139 18.29 -0.92 -24.63
N THR A 140 19.31 -1.08 -25.48
CA THR A 140 19.41 -0.42 -26.79
C THR A 140 18.23 -0.71 -27.70
N ARG A 141 17.68 -1.93 -27.68
CA ARG A 141 16.53 -2.31 -28.54
C ARG A 141 15.30 -1.43 -28.32
N TYR A 142 14.98 -1.11 -27.06
CA TYR A 142 13.81 -0.29 -26.74
C TYR A 142 14.03 1.17 -27.11
N LYS A 143 15.27 1.68 -27.02
CA LYS A 143 15.62 3.01 -27.53
C LYS A 143 15.42 3.10 -29.03
N VAL A 144 15.91 2.11 -29.78
CA VAL A 144 15.77 2.09 -31.25
C VAL A 144 14.30 2.04 -31.64
N ILE A 145 13.49 1.18 -31.00
CA ILE A 145 12.04 1.11 -31.29
C ILE A 145 11.36 2.46 -30.98
N LEU A 146 11.62 3.03 -29.80
CA LEU A 146 11.04 4.31 -29.39
C LEU A 146 11.38 5.44 -30.36
N TRP A 147 12.67 5.62 -30.68
CA TRP A 147 13.11 6.68 -31.60
C TRP A 147 12.61 6.46 -33.01
N SER A 148 12.60 5.22 -33.52
CA SER A 148 12.02 4.91 -34.82
C SER A 148 10.53 5.23 -34.88
N ALA A 149 9.76 4.93 -33.81
CA ALA A 149 8.35 5.27 -33.73
C ALA A 149 8.13 6.79 -33.72
N ILE A 150 8.88 7.52 -32.90
CA ILE A 150 8.82 9.00 -32.84
C ILE A 150 9.15 9.60 -34.21
N ILE A 151 10.26 9.17 -34.83
CA ILE A 151 10.69 9.67 -36.14
C ILE A 151 9.63 9.37 -37.21
N ALA A 152 9.07 8.17 -37.23
CA ALA A 152 8.04 7.80 -38.20
C ALA A 152 6.79 8.70 -38.07
N VAL A 153 6.32 8.94 -36.85
CA VAL A 153 5.20 9.85 -36.60
C VAL A 153 5.53 11.28 -37.03
N PHE A 154 6.70 11.80 -36.65
CA PHE A 154 7.09 13.16 -37.04
C PHE A 154 7.23 13.32 -38.55
N ILE A 155 7.78 12.33 -39.26
CA ILE A 155 7.84 12.33 -40.73
C ILE A 155 6.42 12.34 -41.31
N PHE A 156 5.54 11.47 -40.81
CA PHE A 156 4.16 11.41 -41.26
C PHE A 156 3.43 12.75 -41.06
N THR A 157 3.46 13.29 -39.84
CA THR A 157 2.84 14.58 -39.50
C THR A 157 3.43 15.71 -40.32
N THR A 158 4.75 15.73 -40.54
CA THR A 158 5.39 16.77 -41.34
C THR A 158 4.95 16.73 -42.80
N VAL A 159 4.98 15.55 -43.42
CA VAL A 159 4.70 15.39 -44.86
C VAL A 159 3.22 15.58 -45.18
N TRP A 160 2.33 14.99 -44.37
CA TRP A 160 0.90 14.90 -44.70
C TRP A 160 0.03 15.94 -44.02
N ILE A 161 0.52 16.63 -42.99
CA ILE A 161 -0.28 17.60 -42.24
C ILE A 161 0.41 18.97 -42.27
N LEU A 162 1.63 19.09 -41.76
CA LEU A 162 2.30 20.39 -41.63
C LEU A 162 2.67 21.00 -43.00
N ALA A 163 3.20 20.22 -43.94
CA ALA A 163 3.60 20.75 -45.24
C ALA A 163 2.41 21.32 -46.05
N PRO A 164 1.25 20.63 -46.16
CA PRO A 164 0.04 21.23 -46.73
C PRO A 164 -0.37 22.53 -46.03
N ILE A 165 -0.43 22.54 -44.69
CA ILE A 165 -0.81 23.74 -43.92
C ILE A 165 0.13 24.91 -44.21
N LEU A 166 1.44 24.68 -44.30
CA LEU A 166 2.44 25.71 -44.59
C LEU A 166 2.31 26.27 -46.01
N ASN A 167 1.91 25.45 -46.98
CA ASN A 167 1.73 25.88 -48.36
C ASN A 167 0.44 26.71 -48.56
N ASP A 168 -0.56 26.50 -47.72
CA ASP A 168 -1.87 27.17 -47.79
C ASP A 168 -2.02 28.38 -46.86
N ILE A 169 -0.93 28.85 -46.24
CA ILE A 169 -0.96 30.04 -45.36
C ILE A 169 -1.35 31.28 -46.16
N THR A 170 -2.44 31.92 -45.75
CA THR A 170 -2.91 33.20 -46.31
C THR A 170 -2.94 34.29 -45.23
N PRO A 171 -2.59 35.56 -45.56
CA PRO A 171 -2.57 36.66 -44.58
C PRO A 171 -3.90 36.92 -43.88
N SER A 172 -5.03 36.53 -44.49
CA SER A 172 -6.37 36.67 -43.94
C SER A 172 -6.74 35.63 -42.88
N ARG A 173 -6.00 34.51 -42.80
CA ARG A 173 -6.30 33.36 -41.93
C ARG A 173 -5.13 32.97 -41.02
N VAL A 174 -4.29 33.94 -40.67
CA VAL A 174 -3.06 33.69 -39.89
C VAL A 174 -3.35 33.01 -38.55
N VAL A 175 -4.44 33.39 -37.87
CA VAL A 175 -4.82 32.76 -36.59
C VAL A 175 -5.16 31.29 -36.78
N GLU A 176 -6.00 30.97 -37.77
CA GLU A 176 -6.35 29.58 -38.13
C GLU A 176 -5.09 28.78 -38.51
N SER A 177 -4.21 29.34 -39.35
CA SER A 177 -2.96 28.68 -39.73
C SER A 177 -2.05 28.40 -38.53
N VAL A 178 -1.94 29.33 -37.57
CA VAL A 178 -1.15 29.12 -36.36
C VAL A 178 -1.74 27.99 -35.53
N LEU A 179 -3.06 27.96 -35.34
CA LEU A 179 -3.72 26.91 -34.56
C LEU A 179 -3.61 25.54 -35.24
N ASN A 180 -3.83 25.48 -36.55
CA ASN A 180 -3.63 24.29 -37.38
C ASN A 180 -2.20 23.73 -37.29
N LEU A 181 -1.18 24.57 -37.05
CA LEU A 181 0.19 24.12 -36.78
C LEU A 181 0.36 23.67 -35.31
N LEU A 182 -0.24 24.37 -34.36
CA LEU A 182 -0.08 24.08 -32.93
C LEU A 182 -0.68 22.74 -32.53
N TYR A 183 -1.82 22.33 -33.10
CA TYR A 183 -2.46 21.05 -32.76
C TYR A 183 -1.56 19.84 -33.06
N PRO A 184 -1.11 19.60 -34.32
CA PRO A 184 -0.28 18.43 -34.62
C PRO A 184 1.08 18.46 -33.92
N LEU A 185 1.65 19.66 -33.70
CA LEU A 185 2.92 19.80 -32.97
C LEU A 185 2.78 19.46 -31.49
N SER A 186 1.72 19.95 -30.84
CA SER A 186 1.45 19.69 -29.42
C SER A 186 1.12 18.22 -29.21
N GLU A 187 0.36 17.62 -30.13
CA GLU A 187 0.03 16.20 -30.11
C GLU A 187 1.28 15.33 -30.31
N GLY A 188 2.13 15.66 -31.28
CA GLY A 188 3.41 14.98 -31.49
C GLY A 188 4.33 15.04 -30.26
N LEU A 189 4.35 16.17 -29.56
CA LEU A 189 5.07 16.31 -28.29
C LEU A 189 4.49 15.40 -27.20
N LEU A 190 3.18 15.43 -26.95
CA LEU A 190 2.56 14.58 -25.94
C LEU A 190 2.76 13.10 -26.26
N LEU A 191 2.59 12.70 -27.51
CA LEU A 191 2.79 11.33 -27.95
C LEU A 191 4.24 10.90 -27.72
N ALA A 192 5.23 11.72 -28.08
CA ALA A 192 6.64 11.39 -27.83
C ALA A 192 6.93 11.18 -26.34
N LEU A 193 6.39 12.06 -25.47
CA LEU A 193 6.53 11.94 -24.02
C LEU A 193 5.79 10.69 -23.49
N ALA A 194 4.57 10.42 -23.95
CA ALA A 194 3.79 9.26 -23.56
C ALA A 194 4.45 7.95 -23.98
N LEU A 195 4.98 7.87 -25.21
CA LEU A 195 5.75 6.72 -25.68
C LEU A 195 7.01 6.52 -24.82
N ARG A 196 7.73 7.59 -24.46
CA ARG A 196 8.88 7.47 -23.55
C ARG A 196 8.48 6.87 -22.20
N VAL A 197 7.33 7.25 -21.64
CA VAL A 197 6.80 6.67 -20.41
C VAL A 197 6.43 5.19 -20.61
N LEU A 198 5.76 4.83 -21.71
CA LEU A 198 5.36 3.46 -22.03
C LEU A 198 6.53 2.50 -22.25
N PHE A 199 7.53 2.92 -23.02
CA PHE A 199 8.69 2.09 -23.36
C PHE A 199 9.70 1.99 -22.21
N THR A 200 9.52 2.75 -21.13
CA THR A 200 10.21 2.45 -19.87
C THR A 200 9.47 1.33 -19.19
N GLN A 201 10.03 0.11 -19.23
CA GLN A 201 9.47 -1.11 -18.65
C GLN A 201 8.68 -0.83 -17.36
N PRO A 202 7.33 -0.81 -17.42
CA PRO A 202 6.53 -0.64 -16.24
C PRO A 202 6.60 -1.94 -15.45
N LYS A 203 7.52 -2.03 -14.48
CA LYS A 203 7.55 -3.16 -13.55
C LYS A 203 6.54 -2.87 -12.42
N GLY A 204 5.68 -3.85 -12.14
CA GLY A 204 4.67 -3.83 -11.07
C GLY A 204 3.36 -3.08 -11.36
N GLN A 205 2.46 -3.08 -10.37
CA GLN A 205 1.06 -2.66 -10.54
C GLN A 205 0.89 -1.16 -10.86
N TYR A 206 1.73 -0.29 -10.28
CA TYR A 206 1.71 1.15 -10.59
C TYR A 206 2.16 1.43 -12.03
N GLY A 207 3.20 0.75 -12.50
CA GLY A 207 3.64 0.83 -13.90
C GLY A 207 2.56 0.36 -14.88
N ASN A 208 1.87 -0.74 -14.57
CA ASN A 208 0.78 -1.26 -15.40
C ASN A 208 -0.36 -0.24 -15.58
N ALA A 209 -0.62 0.61 -14.59
CA ALA A 209 -1.60 1.68 -14.74
C ALA A 209 -1.17 2.76 -15.74
N TRP A 210 0.15 3.05 -15.84
CA TRP A 210 0.70 3.97 -16.84
C TRP A 210 0.63 3.46 -18.27
N VAL A 211 0.51 2.14 -18.47
CA VAL A 211 0.22 1.57 -19.79
C VAL A 211 -1.09 2.12 -20.33
N PHE A 212 -2.13 2.17 -19.49
CA PHE A 212 -3.43 2.71 -19.90
C PHE A 212 -3.40 4.23 -20.14
N PHE A 213 -2.55 4.98 -19.41
CA PHE A 213 -2.33 6.38 -19.71
C PHE A 213 -1.70 6.59 -21.08
N GLY A 214 -0.64 5.84 -21.39
CA GLY A 214 0.00 5.94 -22.69
C GLY A 214 -0.88 5.43 -23.84
N ILE A 215 -1.66 4.36 -23.64
CA ILE A 215 -2.66 3.91 -24.63
C ILE A 215 -3.68 5.03 -24.90
N GLY A 216 -4.14 5.73 -23.87
CA GLY A 216 -5.05 6.85 -24.06
C GLY A 216 -4.42 7.98 -24.87
N PHE A 217 -3.18 8.39 -24.56
CA PHE A 217 -2.47 9.39 -25.37
C PHE A 217 -2.21 8.93 -26.82
N ILE A 218 -2.01 7.62 -27.06
CA ILE A 218 -1.90 7.09 -28.43
C ILE A 218 -3.22 7.23 -29.19
N PHE A 219 -4.34 6.85 -28.57
CA PHE A 219 -5.66 7.00 -29.19
C PHE A 219 -6.02 8.46 -29.45
N HIS A 220 -5.68 9.35 -28.51
CA HIS A 220 -5.85 10.78 -28.70
C HIS A 220 -5.02 11.31 -29.88
N ALA A 221 -3.76 10.87 -30.00
CA ALA A 221 -2.92 11.27 -31.11
C ALA A 221 -3.42 10.74 -32.46
N ILE A 222 -3.94 9.51 -32.48
CA ILE A 222 -4.59 8.96 -33.68
C ILE A 222 -5.78 9.83 -34.07
N GLU A 223 -6.64 10.16 -33.11
CA GLU A 223 -7.81 10.99 -33.34
C GLU A 223 -7.44 12.37 -33.88
N ASN A 224 -6.56 13.12 -33.22
CA ASN A 224 -6.21 14.48 -33.62
C ASN A 224 -5.53 14.53 -35.01
N LEU A 225 -4.61 13.59 -35.28
CA LEU A 225 -3.94 13.52 -36.58
C LEU A 225 -4.89 13.06 -37.69
N ALA A 226 -5.79 12.11 -37.38
CA ALA A 226 -6.82 11.67 -38.33
C ALA A 226 -7.81 12.79 -38.61
N PHE A 227 -8.31 13.49 -37.59
CA PHE A 227 -9.23 14.61 -37.72
C PHE A 227 -8.62 15.70 -38.60
N SER A 228 -7.37 16.10 -38.33
CA SER A 228 -6.66 17.10 -39.14
C SER A 228 -6.60 16.73 -40.62
N LEU A 229 -6.38 15.44 -40.94
CA LEU A 229 -6.32 14.97 -42.32
C LEU A 229 -7.72 14.84 -42.95
N VAL A 230 -8.67 14.29 -42.20
CA VAL A 230 -10.02 13.99 -42.67
C VAL A 230 -10.81 15.28 -42.90
N ASP A 231 -10.71 16.25 -41.98
CA ASP A 231 -11.36 17.55 -42.08
C ASP A 231 -10.76 18.38 -43.23
N ALA A 232 -9.42 18.47 -43.32
CA ALA A 232 -8.76 19.24 -44.39
C ALA A 232 -9.09 18.75 -45.80
N ASN A 233 -9.50 17.49 -45.96
CA ASN A 233 -9.92 16.91 -47.24
C ASN A 233 -11.44 16.86 -47.43
N GLY A 234 -12.24 17.42 -46.50
CA GLY A 234 -13.70 17.40 -46.54
C GLY A 234 -14.29 15.98 -46.43
N LEU A 235 -13.56 15.06 -45.81
CA LEU A 235 -13.95 13.66 -45.66
C LEU A 235 -14.68 13.38 -44.33
N TYR A 236 -14.69 14.35 -43.41
CA TYR A 236 -15.39 14.22 -42.14
C TYR A 236 -16.89 14.14 -42.40
N TYR A 237 -17.49 12.98 -42.09
CA TYR A 237 -18.87 12.62 -42.42
C TYR A 237 -19.30 13.03 -43.85
N LEU A 238 -18.49 12.66 -44.84
CA LEU A 238 -18.72 12.97 -46.26
C LEU A 238 -20.18 12.69 -46.68
N ASN A 239 -20.84 13.68 -47.27
CA ASN A 239 -22.26 13.66 -47.67
C ASN A 239 -23.24 13.36 -46.52
N ASN A 240 -22.89 13.74 -45.30
CA ASN A 240 -23.66 13.45 -44.09
C ASN A 240 -23.89 11.95 -43.85
N GLN A 241 -22.92 11.13 -44.26
CA GLN A 241 -22.96 9.67 -44.10
C GLN A 241 -21.83 9.19 -43.20
N ASN A 242 -22.12 8.14 -42.42
CA ASN A 242 -21.10 7.45 -41.65
C ASN A 242 -20.02 6.88 -42.58
N ASN A 243 -18.75 7.08 -42.20
CA ASN A 243 -17.60 6.49 -42.86
C ASN A 243 -16.54 6.12 -41.83
N PHE A 244 -15.72 5.12 -42.17
CA PHE A 244 -14.70 4.56 -41.28
C PHE A 244 -13.73 5.63 -40.74
N LEU A 245 -13.34 6.60 -41.57
CA LEU A 245 -12.37 7.62 -41.17
C LEU A 245 -12.94 8.50 -40.04
N SER A 246 -14.20 8.90 -40.15
CA SER A 246 -14.84 9.80 -39.18
C SER A 246 -15.24 9.05 -37.90
N SER A 247 -15.94 7.92 -38.01
CA SER A 247 -16.46 7.24 -36.83
C SER A 247 -15.42 6.44 -36.07
N ILE A 248 -14.46 5.80 -36.76
CA ILE A 248 -13.46 4.94 -36.10
C ILE A 248 -12.18 5.69 -35.79
N LEU A 249 -11.57 6.33 -36.79
CA LEU A 249 -10.26 6.97 -36.59
C LEU A 249 -10.37 8.27 -35.79
N VAL A 250 -11.49 9.00 -35.91
CA VAL A 250 -11.73 10.21 -35.11
C VAL A 250 -12.54 9.85 -33.86
N ASP A 251 -13.87 9.74 -33.97
CA ASP A 251 -14.75 9.77 -32.81
C ASP A 251 -14.55 8.57 -31.85
N ALA A 252 -14.42 7.35 -32.36
CA ALA A 252 -14.18 6.18 -31.50
C ALA A 252 -12.80 6.23 -30.84
N SER A 253 -11.79 6.78 -31.52
CA SER A 253 -10.45 6.93 -30.94
C SER A 253 -10.47 7.94 -29.79
N LEU A 254 -11.22 9.04 -29.89
CA LEU A 254 -11.43 9.96 -28.76
C LEU A 254 -12.06 9.25 -27.56
N THR A 255 -13.15 8.50 -27.79
CA THR A 255 -13.84 7.76 -26.73
C THR A 255 -12.93 6.70 -26.09
N LEU A 256 -12.16 5.97 -26.88
CA LEU A 256 -11.19 4.97 -26.40
C LEU A 256 -10.04 5.60 -25.62
N SER A 257 -9.65 6.84 -25.95
CA SER A 257 -8.68 7.60 -25.17
C SER A 257 -9.15 7.83 -23.73
N TYR A 258 -10.33 8.45 -23.57
CA TYR A 258 -10.89 8.71 -22.25
C TYR A 258 -11.21 7.43 -21.47
N ALA A 259 -11.68 6.38 -22.15
CA ALA A 259 -11.90 5.08 -21.51
C ALA A 259 -10.59 4.49 -20.96
N SER A 260 -9.49 4.59 -21.72
CA SER A 260 -8.17 4.12 -21.30
C SER A 260 -7.66 4.92 -20.10
N TRP A 261 -7.77 6.25 -20.13
CA TRP A 261 -7.40 7.10 -18.99
C TRP A 261 -8.21 6.80 -17.73
N LEU A 262 -9.51 6.54 -17.87
CA LEU A 262 -10.36 6.17 -16.75
C LEU A 262 -9.91 4.85 -16.11
N VAL A 263 -9.56 3.85 -16.92
CA VAL A 263 -9.01 2.59 -16.43
C VAL A 263 -7.69 2.81 -15.69
N GLY A 264 -6.77 3.59 -16.26
CA GLY A 264 -5.52 3.95 -15.60
C GLY A 264 -5.75 4.64 -14.24
N LEU A 265 -6.64 5.62 -14.19
CA LEU A 265 -7.02 6.33 -12.96
C LEU A 265 -7.64 5.41 -11.91
N PHE A 266 -8.50 4.48 -12.33
CA PHE A 266 -9.12 3.52 -11.44
C PHE A 266 -8.09 2.58 -10.80
N LEU A 267 -7.14 2.08 -11.60
CA LEU A 267 -6.04 1.24 -11.10
C LEU A 267 -5.20 1.99 -10.06
N ILE A 268 -4.82 3.23 -10.36
CA ILE A 268 -4.07 4.07 -9.42
C ILE A 268 -4.86 4.34 -8.15
N PHE A 269 -6.15 4.65 -8.27
CA PHE A 269 -7.01 4.89 -7.12
C PHE A 269 -7.11 3.66 -6.22
N ARG A 270 -7.24 2.46 -6.79
CA ARG A 270 -7.23 1.20 -6.05
C ARG A 270 -5.90 0.99 -5.33
N ILE A 271 -4.78 1.15 -6.03
CA ILE A 271 -3.43 1.02 -5.46
C ILE A 271 -3.30 1.94 -4.24
N PHE A 272 -3.66 3.23 -4.37
CA PHE A 272 -3.61 4.15 -3.23
C PHE A 272 -4.63 3.84 -2.12
N THR A 273 -5.72 3.14 -2.41
CA THR A 273 -6.72 2.74 -1.40
C THR A 273 -6.22 1.54 -0.60
N ASP A 274 -5.71 0.51 -1.26
CA ASP A 274 -5.16 -0.70 -0.65
C ASP A 274 -3.89 -0.41 0.18
N LEU A 275 -3.16 0.66 -0.16
CA LEU A 275 -1.99 1.08 0.62
C LEU A 275 -2.36 1.87 1.87
N ASN A 276 -3.45 2.64 1.85
CA ASN A 276 -3.94 3.38 3.02
C ASN A 276 -4.71 2.50 4.03
N SER A 277 -5.07 1.26 3.65
CA SER A 277 -5.82 0.35 4.51
C SER A 277 -4.94 -0.46 5.47
N VAL A 278 -3.60 -0.43 5.34
CA VAL A 278 -2.68 -0.98 6.35
C VAL A 278 -2.57 -0.01 7.54
N ARG A 279 -3.71 0.27 8.19
CA ARG A 279 -3.72 0.81 9.55
C ARG A 279 -3.45 -0.34 10.49
N THR A 280 -2.42 -0.22 11.32
CA THR A 280 -2.01 -1.26 12.30
C THR A 280 -3.06 -1.58 13.36
N LYS A 281 -4.18 -0.85 13.38
CA LYS A 281 -5.31 -1.05 14.32
C LYS A 281 -5.90 -2.46 14.32
N GLU A 282 -5.59 -3.30 13.33
CA GLU A 282 -6.07 -4.70 13.29
C GLU A 282 -5.12 -5.71 13.96
N LEU A 283 -3.85 -5.36 14.23
CA LEU A 283 -2.96 -6.25 14.99
C LEU A 283 -3.01 -5.85 16.47
N ALA A 284 -3.91 -6.48 17.22
CA ALA A 284 -3.83 -6.45 18.68
C ALA A 284 -2.46 -6.99 19.10
N LEU A 285 -1.62 -6.15 19.70
CA LEU A 285 -0.34 -6.58 20.24
C LEU A 285 -0.63 -7.59 21.37
N PRO A 286 -0.10 -8.83 21.29
CA PRO A 286 -0.25 -9.76 22.38
C PRO A 286 0.49 -9.20 23.60
N VAL A 287 -0.19 -9.25 24.76
CA VAL A 287 0.41 -8.84 26.03
C VAL A 287 1.32 -9.97 26.49
N VAL A 288 2.63 -9.75 26.44
CA VAL A 288 3.62 -10.71 26.95
C VAL A 288 3.91 -10.35 28.41
N PRO A 289 3.62 -11.22 29.38
CA PRO A 289 3.97 -10.97 30.78
C PRO A 289 5.47 -10.65 30.92
N ASN A 290 5.79 -9.57 31.63
CA ASN A 290 7.16 -9.08 31.79
C ASN A 290 7.60 -9.02 33.27
N THR A 291 6.75 -9.51 34.17
CA THR A 291 7.02 -9.57 35.60
C THR A 291 6.58 -10.93 36.14
N HIS A 292 7.45 -11.54 36.92
CA HIS A 292 7.37 -12.90 37.44
C HIS A 292 7.51 -12.88 38.96
N VAL A 293 6.46 -13.29 39.67
CA VAL A 293 6.46 -13.41 41.13
C VAL A 293 6.37 -14.88 41.51
N LEU A 294 7.33 -15.32 42.34
CA LEU A 294 7.33 -16.67 42.89
C LEU A 294 6.63 -16.67 44.24
N VAL A 295 5.84 -17.71 44.48
CA VAL A 295 5.24 -17.99 45.78
C VAL A 295 5.46 -19.46 46.10
N PHE A 296 6.07 -19.72 47.25
CA PHE A 296 6.38 -21.06 47.73
C PHE A 296 5.41 -21.40 48.85
N THR A 297 4.74 -22.55 48.77
CA THR A 297 3.78 -22.99 49.80
C THR A 297 4.23 -24.28 50.47
N ASP A 298 3.82 -24.47 51.72
CA ASP A 298 3.95 -25.74 52.44
C ASP A 298 2.85 -26.75 52.07
N ALA A 299 2.89 -27.93 52.70
CA ALA A 299 1.91 -29.00 52.49
C ALA A 299 0.48 -28.62 52.93
N GLN A 300 0.33 -27.64 53.83
CA GLN A 300 -0.94 -27.10 54.29
C GLN A 300 -1.45 -25.96 53.40
N GLY A 301 -0.65 -25.52 52.41
CA GLY A 301 -0.98 -24.42 51.50
C GLY A 301 -0.68 -23.04 52.06
N GLN A 302 0.05 -22.93 53.18
CA GLN A 302 0.52 -21.64 53.69
C GLN A 302 1.78 -21.21 52.95
N VAL A 303 1.91 -19.91 52.73
CA VAL A 303 3.07 -19.33 52.05
C VAL A 303 4.29 -19.37 52.97
N ILE A 304 5.37 -19.99 52.51
CA ILE A 304 6.65 -20.04 53.22
C ILE A 304 7.52 -18.85 52.80
N GLU A 305 7.60 -18.62 51.50
CA GLU A 305 8.51 -17.65 50.90
C GLU A 305 7.89 -17.04 49.64
N VAL A 306 8.30 -15.82 49.32
CA VAL A 306 7.93 -15.10 48.10
C VAL A 306 9.18 -14.53 47.46
N SER A 307 9.13 -14.28 46.15
CA SER A 307 10.27 -13.68 45.47
C SER A 307 10.60 -12.27 45.94
N LYS A 308 11.86 -11.86 45.79
CA LYS A 308 12.36 -10.55 46.22
C LYS A 308 11.61 -9.36 45.61
N ASN A 309 11.15 -9.48 44.37
CA ASN A 309 10.37 -8.45 43.68
C ASN A 309 8.90 -8.37 44.16
N TYR A 310 8.45 -9.26 45.05
CA TYR A 310 7.07 -9.29 45.55
C TYR A 310 6.63 -7.96 46.16
N GLY A 311 7.49 -7.34 46.98
CA GLY A 311 7.17 -6.09 47.66
C GLY A 311 6.98 -4.92 46.70
N ASP A 312 7.67 -4.92 45.56
CA ASP A 312 7.52 -3.93 44.50
C ASP A 312 6.20 -4.10 43.74
N VAL A 313 5.65 -5.32 43.75
CA VAL A 313 4.43 -5.69 43.03
C VAL A 313 3.18 -5.48 43.88
N PHE A 314 3.18 -6.03 45.09
CA PHE A 314 2.00 -6.10 45.96
C PHE A 314 2.09 -5.16 47.18
N GLY A 315 3.19 -4.42 47.31
CA GLY A 315 3.52 -3.62 48.49
C GLY A 315 4.24 -4.44 49.58
N PRO A 316 5.04 -3.79 50.44
CA PRO A 316 5.74 -4.46 51.52
C PRO A 316 4.74 -4.97 52.58
N ARG A 317 4.69 -6.28 52.79
CA ARG A 317 3.85 -6.94 53.81
C ARG A 317 4.45 -8.26 54.25
N GLU A 318 4.08 -8.72 55.44
CA GLU A 318 4.41 -10.07 55.91
C GLU A 318 3.61 -11.12 55.13
N THR A 319 4.32 -12.05 54.50
CA THR A 319 3.74 -13.11 53.65
C THR A 319 3.90 -14.51 54.24
N SER A 320 4.92 -14.74 55.08
CA SER A 320 5.18 -16.04 55.69
C SER A 320 4.05 -16.45 56.63
N GLY A 321 3.58 -17.70 56.50
CA GLY A 321 2.48 -18.28 57.29
C GLY A 321 1.09 -17.75 56.93
N LYS A 322 0.94 -16.99 55.84
CA LYS A 322 -0.36 -16.48 55.37
C LYS A 322 -0.97 -17.39 54.31
N GLU A 323 -2.29 -17.26 54.13
CA GLU A 323 -3.01 -17.96 53.07
C GLU A 323 -2.66 -17.42 51.68
N LEU A 324 -2.67 -18.29 50.67
CA LEU A 324 -2.37 -17.94 49.29
C LEU A 324 -3.31 -16.86 48.72
N SER A 325 -4.58 -16.89 49.10
CA SER A 325 -5.61 -15.89 48.75
C SER A 325 -5.19 -14.48 49.16
N ASP A 326 -4.74 -14.33 50.41
CA ASP A 326 -4.29 -13.05 50.96
C ASP A 326 -3.00 -12.57 50.29
N VAL A 327 -2.04 -13.48 50.09
CA VAL A 327 -0.72 -13.18 49.52
C VAL A 327 -0.82 -12.83 48.03
N LEU A 328 -1.72 -13.43 47.26
CA LEU A 328 -1.88 -13.08 45.84
C LEU A 328 -3.01 -12.09 45.58
N GLY A 329 -3.85 -11.78 46.57
CA GLY A 329 -5.03 -10.93 46.40
C GLY A 329 -6.04 -11.54 45.43
N ILE A 330 -6.21 -12.87 45.49
CA ILE A 330 -7.15 -13.67 44.68
C ILE A 330 -8.29 -14.19 45.56
N SER A 331 -9.40 -14.63 44.95
CA SER A 331 -10.52 -15.17 45.72
C SER A 331 -10.12 -16.46 46.45
N VAL A 332 -10.71 -16.68 47.63
CA VAL A 332 -10.46 -17.87 48.47
C VAL A 332 -10.82 -19.16 47.72
N GLU A 333 -11.91 -19.14 46.94
CA GLU A 333 -12.32 -20.27 46.12
C GLU A 333 -11.24 -20.61 45.08
N LYS A 334 -10.65 -19.59 44.45
CA LYS A 334 -9.61 -19.80 43.43
C LYS A 334 -8.32 -20.31 44.04
N ALA A 335 -7.92 -19.77 45.19
CA ALA A 335 -6.75 -20.25 45.93
C ALA A 335 -6.90 -21.73 46.31
N ASN A 336 -8.07 -22.13 46.83
CA ASN A 336 -8.35 -23.51 47.20
C ASN A 336 -8.37 -24.45 45.99
N GLU A 337 -8.89 -24.01 44.84
CA GLU A 337 -8.84 -24.77 43.58
C GLU A 337 -7.38 -25.07 43.19
N ILE A 338 -6.51 -24.06 43.22
CA ILE A 338 -5.09 -24.19 42.87
C ILE A 338 -4.36 -25.14 43.83
N LEU A 339 -4.57 -24.97 45.14
CA LEU A 339 -3.92 -25.80 46.16
C LEU A 339 -4.39 -27.27 46.09
N THR A 340 -5.68 -27.50 45.84
CA THR A 340 -6.23 -28.87 45.68
C THR A 340 -5.65 -29.56 44.45
N GLU A 341 -5.51 -28.81 43.35
CA GLU A 341 -4.85 -29.34 42.15
C GLU A 341 -3.36 -29.63 42.42
N ALA A 342 -2.68 -28.78 43.17
CA ALA A 342 -1.26 -28.98 43.53
C ALA A 342 -1.07 -30.25 44.36
N GLN A 343 -2.04 -30.62 45.19
CA GLN A 343 -1.98 -31.87 45.97
C GLN A 343 -2.10 -33.13 45.11
N THR A 344 -2.70 -33.04 43.93
CA THR A 344 -3.06 -34.20 43.10
C THR A 344 -2.25 -34.28 41.80
N GLN A 345 -1.72 -33.16 41.32
CA GLN A 345 -0.97 -33.08 40.08
C GLN A 345 0.45 -32.56 40.32
N PRO A 346 1.46 -33.18 39.69
CA PRO A 346 2.85 -32.73 39.82
C PRO A 346 3.08 -31.37 39.12
N VAL A 347 2.27 -31.04 38.10
CA VAL A 347 2.41 -29.83 37.30
C VAL A 347 1.06 -29.13 37.22
N LEU A 348 1.05 -27.84 37.54
CA LEU A 348 -0.12 -26.96 37.46
C LEU A 348 -0.09 -26.20 36.15
N LYS A 349 -1.09 -26.44 35.29
CA LYS A 349 -1.20 -25.74 34.02
C LYS A 349 -1.51 -24.26 34.23
N GLU A 350 -0.90 -23.43 33.38
CA GLU A 350 -1.09 -21.99 33.42
C GLU A 350 -2.56 -21.62 33.16
N ARG A 351 -3.13 -20.79 34.04
CA ARG A 351 -4.49 -20.28 33.92
C ARG A 351 -4.56 -18.78 34.15
N PRO A 352 -5.50 -18.07 33.48
CA PRO A 352 -5.71 -16.66 33.74
C PRO A 352 -6.34 -16.46 35.12
N ILE A 353 -5.84 -15.45 35.84
CA ILE A 353 -6.37 -14.93 37.08
C ILE A 353 -6.83 -13.49 36.81
N TYR A 354 -8.11 -13.22 37.10
CA TYR A 354 -8.74 -11.94 36.86
C TYR A 354 -8.89 -11.15 38.16
N SER A 355 -8.83 -9.82 38.07
CA SER A 355 -9.17 -8.90 39.18
C SER A 355 -8.32 -9.08 40.44
N ILE A 356 -7.00 -9.02 40.29
CA ILE A 356 -6.06 -9.18 41.42
C ILE A 356 -6.07 -7.90 42.29
N ALA A 357 -6.49 -8.03 43.56
CA ALA A 357 -6.75 -6.90 44.45
C ALA A 357 -5.51 -6.01 44.71
N GLY A 358 -4.31 -6.61 44.71
CA GLY A 358 -3.04 -5.89 44.89
C GLY A 358 -2.45 -5.27 43.62
N LEU A 359 -3.05 -5.52 42.45
CA LEU A 359 -2.57 -5.03 41.16
C LEU A 359 -3.57 -4.08 40.49
N SER A 360 -4.36 -3.32 41.28
CA SER A 360 -5.44 -2.46 40.77
C SER A 360 -6.45 -3.20 39.88
N GLY A 361 -6.69 -4.49 40.13
CA GLY A 361 -7.59 -5.32 39.33
C GLY A 361 -7.02 -5.79 37.98
N ARG A 362 -5.69 -5.68 37.76
CA ARG A 362 -5.05 -6.26 36.57
C ARG A 362 -5.24 -7.78 36.53
N ASN A 363 -5.09 -8.33 35.32
CA ASN A 363 -5.10 -9.75 35.05
C ASN A 363 -3.67 -10.31 35.06
N GLY A 364 -3.54 -11.56 35.47
CA GLY A 364 -2.29 -12.30 35.42
C GLY A 364 -2.52 -13.74 35.03
N TRP A 365 -1.44 -14.50 35.01
CA TRP A 365 -1.44 -15.92 34.76
C TRP A 365 -0.74 -16.62 35.90
N LEU A 366 -1.26 -17.76 36.32
CA LEU A 366 -0.66 -18.55 37.40
C LEU A 366 -0.39 -19.97 36.90
N SER A 367 0.84 -20.42 37.11
CA SER A 367 1.29 -21.80 36.90
C SER A 367 2.09 -22.28 38.11
N GLY A 368 2.53 -23.53 38.10
CA GLY A 368 3.38 -24.02 39.18
C GLY A 368 3.74 -25.50 39.06
N VAL A 369 4.57 -25.94 39.99
CA VAL A 369 4.99 -27.34 40.13
C VAL A 369 4.81 -27.74 41.59
N SER A 370 4.15 -28.88 41.80
CA SER A 370 3.98 -29.44 43.14
C SER A 370 5.24 -30.22 43.55
N MET A 371 5.71 -29.97 44.76
CA MET A 371 6.78 -30.73 45.37
C MET A 371 6.17 -31.99 45.97
N MET A 372 6.55 -33.16 45.47
CA MET A 372 6.01 -34.45 45.90
C MET A 372 7.06 -35.22 46.70
N THR A 373 6.63 -35.83 47.79
CA THR A 373 7.44 -36.79 48.57
C THR A 373 7.61 -38.10 47.79
N SER A 374 8.55 -38.94 48.21
CA SER A 374 8.76 -40.29 47.63
C SER A 374 7.53 -41.21 47.73
N ALA A 375 6.60 -40.89 48.63
CA ALA A 375 5.31 -41.59 48.79
C ALA A 375 4.19 -41.02 47.89
N GLY A 376 4.48 -40.00 47.08
CA GLY A 376 3.51 -39.33 46.19
C GLY A 376 2.59 -38.31 46.88
N ALA A 377 2.79 -38.04 48.18
CA ALA A 377 2.08 -36.98 48.88
C ALA A 377 2.76 -35.63 48.64
N SER A 378 1.97 -34.57 48.38
CA SER A 378 2.50 -33.22 48.19
C SER A 378 3.11 -32.68 49.49
N SER A 379 4.33 -32.17 49.40
CA SER A 379 5.04 -31.43 50.45
C SER A 379 4.90 -29.91 50.31
N GLY A 380 4.17 -29.43 49.30
CA GLY A 380 4.03 -28.02 48.98
C GLY A 380 4.05 -27.74 47.48
N ALA A 381 4.06 -26.47 47.09
CA ALA A 381 4.06 -26.07 45.68
C ALA A 381 4.91 -24.82 45.42
N ASN A 382 5.56 -24.80 44.26
CA ASN A 382 6.24 -23.64 43.72
C ASN A 382 5.33 -23.02 42.67
N LEU A 383 4.75 -21.87 42.98
CA LEU A 383 3.82 -21.15 42.12
C LEU A 383 4.53 -19.98 41.44
N LEU A 384 4.20 -19.77 40.17
CA LEU A 384 4.68 -18.67 39.35
C LEU A 384 3.50 -17.84 38.90
N MET A 385 3.49 -16.58 39.30
CA MET A 385 2.55 -15.60 38.82
C MET A 385 3.21 -14.68 37.80
N ARG A 386 2.60 -14.59 36.62
CA ARG A 386 3.07 -13.80 35.48
C ARG A 386 2.06 -12.71 35.18
N PHE A 387 2.48 -11.47 35.02
CA PHE A 387 1.60 -10.40 34.56
C PHE A 387 2.37 -9.33 33.81
N TRP A 388 1.62 -8.42 33.19
CA TRP A 388 2.18 -7.28 32.47
C TRP A 388 2.25 -6.04 33.35
N ASN A 389 3.44 -5.44 33.39
CA ASN A 389 3.68 -4.14 33.99
C ASN A 389 4.08 -3.10 32.94
N SER A 390 3.30 -2.02 32.85
CA SER A 390 3.50 -0.92 31.89
C SER A 390 4.72 -0.03 32.19
N GLU A 391 5.19 -0.04 33.44
CA GLU A 391 6.33 0.75 33.89
C GLU A 391 7.69 0.07 33.65
N GLY A 392 7.67 -1.22 33.32
CA GLY A 392 8.85 -2.03 33.06
C GLY A 392 8.86 -3.32 33.87
N SER A 393 9.75 -4.23 33.50
CA SER A 393 9.92 -5.49 34.23
C SER A 393 10.45 -5.24 35.64
N LEU A 394 9.80 -5.85 36.62
CA LEU A 394 10.26 -5.87 38.01
C LEU A 394 11.17 -7.09 38.30
N ASP A 395 11.49 -7.88 37.29
CA ASP A 395 12.32 -9.08 37.44
C ASP A 395 13.79 -8.75 37.70
N LYS A 396 14.21 -7.50 37.47
CA LYS A 396 15.55 -7.03 37.85
C LYS A 396 15.84 -7.15 39.34
N ALA A 397 14.81 -7.18 40.18
CA ALA A 397 14.96 -7.37 41.62
C ALA A 397 15.13 -8.86 42.01
N LEU A 398 14.87 -9.81 41.11
CA LEU A 398 15.07 -11.24 41.34
C LEU A 398 16.55 -11.59 41.45
N THR A 399 16.86 -12.50 42.36
CA THR A 399 18.16 -13.14 42.53
C THR A 399 18.45 -14.13 41.40
N GLU A 400 19.72 -14.56 41.26
CA GLU A 400 20.08 -15.60 40.28
C GLU A 400 19.34 -16.93 40.54
N TYR A 401 19.14 -17.28 41.80
CA TYR A 401 18.39 -18.47 42.19
C TYR A 401 16.93 -18.37 41.74
N GLU A 402 16.24 -17.29 42.09
CA GLU A 402 14.83 -17.08 41.69
C GLU A 402 14.69 -17.05 40.16
N ASN A 403 15.61 -16.41 39.45
CA ASN A 403 15.64 -16.42 37.98
C ASN A 403 15.82 -17.83 37.40
N SER A 404 16.53 -18.72 38.10
CA SER A 404 16.65 -20.13 37.68
C SER A 404 15.35 -20.91 37.94
N VAL A 405 14.67 -20.63 39.07
CA VAL A 405 13.36 -21.22 39.40
C VAL A 405 12.28 -20.75 38.42
N VAL A 406 12.23 -19.46 38.07
CA VAL A 406 11.31 -18.94 37.04
C VAL A 406 11.52 -19.68 35.73
N ARG A 407 12.77 -19.79 35.24
CA ARG A 407 13.08 -20.52 34.00
C ARG A 407 12.66 -21.98 34.06
N PHE A 408 12.88 -22.65 35.20
CA PHE A 408 12.43 -24.01 35.42
C PHE A 408 10.90 -24.11 35.33
N LEU A 409 10.15 -23.30 36.08
CA LEU A 409 8.68 -23.33 36.11
C LEU A 409 8.07 -22.99 34.74
N VAL A 410 8.60 -22.01 34.01
CA VAL A 410 8.17 -21.69 32.64
C VAL A 410 8.44 -22.86 31.68
N SER A 411 9.52 -23.61 31.87
CA SER A 411 9.82 -24.79 31.03
C SER A 411 8.99 -26.02 31.39
N SER A 412 8.67 -26.22 32.68
CA SER A 412 8.02 -27.42 33.20
C SER A 412 6.50 -27.40 33.12
N ALA A 413 5.86 -26.23 33.14
CA ALA A 413 4.40 -26.12 33.24
C ALA A 413 3.61 -26.32 31.92
N GLU A 414 4.17 -26.99 30.90
CA GLU A 414 3.65 -26.97 29.51
C GLU A 414 3.37 -25.55 28.98
N THR A 415 3.95 -24.53 29.60
CA THR A 415 3.85 -23.12 29.23
C THR A 415 4.71 -22.82 28.00
N LYS A 416 4.39 -23.47 26.87
CA LYS A 416 4.85 -23.05 25.53
C LYS A 416 4.31 -21.67 25.13
N ARG A 417 3.65 -20.95 26.03
CA ARG A 417 2.98 -19.68 25.77
C ARG A 417 4.00 -18.57 25.56
N GLU A 418 4.95 -18.38 26.48
CA GLU A 418 5.96 -17.32 26.35
C GLU A 418 6.85 -17.50 25.11
N ALA A 419 7.25 -18.74 24.83
CA ALA A 419 8.02 -19.12 23.64
C ALA A 419 7.30 -18.77 22.32
N ASN A 420 5.97 -18.66 22.34
CA ASN A 420 5.14 -18.28 21.19
C ASN A 420 4.67 -16.80 21.24
N GLU A 421 4.49 -16.24 22.44
CA GLU A 421 4.01 -14.89 22.69
C GLU A 421 5.06 -13.83 22.32
N VAL A 422 6.34 -14.06 22.65
CA VAL A 422 7.43 -13.14 22.28
C VAL A 422 7.58 -13.02 20.76
N PRO A 423 7.69 -14.12 19.97
CA PRO A 423 7.69 -14.00 18.51
C PRO A 423 6.44 -13.33 17.94
N GLN A 424 5.26 -13.58 18.50
CA GLN A 424 4.03 -12.92 18.05
C GLN A 424 4.02 -11.42 18.35
N LEU A 425 4.53 -11.00 19.52
CA LEU A 425 4.68 -9.59 19.89
C LEU A 425 5.63 -8.89 18.92
N LEU A 426 6.84 -9.44 18.75
CA LEU A 426 7.86 -8.86 17.88
C LEU A 426 7.37 -8.79 16.43
N ARG A 427 6.72 -9.85 15.93
CA ARG A 427 6.09 -9.81 14.60
C ARG A 427 5.07 -8.68 14.49
N SER A 428 4.16 -8.58 15.44
CA SER A 428 3.09 -7.58 15.43
C SER A 428 3.63 -6.15 15.53
N TYR A 429 4.79 -5.98 16.15
CA TYR A 429 5.49 -4.69 16.28
C TYR A 429 6.35 -4.33 15.05
N TYR A 430 7.21 -5.21 14.54
CA TYR A 430 8.13 -4.86 13.44
C TYR A 430 7.49 -4.92 12.06
N LEU A 431 6.50 -5.80 11.86
CA LEU A 431 5.89 -6.02 10.54
C LEU A 431 5.23 -4.77 9.96
N PRO A 432 4.53 -3.93 10.76
CA PRO A 432 4.06 -2.62 10.30
C PRO A 432 5.15 -1.72 9.73
N PHE A 433 6.33 -1.66 10.37
CA PHE A 433 7.43 -0.82 9.87
C PHE A 433 7.96 -1.34 8.53
N LEU A 434 8.20 -2.65 8.42
CA LEU A 434 8.64 -3.27 7.16
C LEU A 434 7.66 -3.00 6.02
N ARG A 435 6.37 -3.21 6.28
CA ARG A 435 5.31 -2.97 5.30
C ARG A 435 5.25 -1.52 4.89
N GLU A 436 5.29 -0.60 5.83
CA GLU A 436 5.16 0.82 5.52
C GLU A 436 6.39 1.34 4.76
N LEU A 437 7.61 0.91 5.11
CA LEU A 437 8.82 1.24 4.36
C LEU A 437 8.76 0.68 2.93
N TYR A 438 8.44 -0.60 2.77
CA TYR A 438 8.28 -1.24 1.46
C TYR A 438 7.22 -0.53 0.61
N ASN A 439 6.05 -0.25 1.20
CA ASN A 439 4.97 0.47 0.54
C ASN A 439 5.41 1.87 0.12
N ARG A 440 6.20 2.57 0.95
CA ARG A 440 6.68 3.91 0.61
C ARG A 440 7.68 3.90 -0.54
N VAL A 441 8.57 2.92 -0.55
CA VAL A 441 9.49 2.67 -1.68
C VAL A 441 8.71 2.34 -2.94
N LEU A 442 7.75 1.42 -2.87
CA LEU A 442 6.87 1.04 -3.99
C LEU A 442 6.11 2.24 -4.57
N LEU A 443 5.65 3.14 -3.70
CA LEU A 443 4.90 4.31 -4.11
C LEU A 443 5.75 5.42 -4.73
N ALA A 444 6.93 5.66 -4.15
CA ALA A 444 7.77 6.77 -4.54
C ALA A 444 8.69 6.42 -5.71
N GLU A 445 9.31 5.25 -5.66
CA GLU A 445 10.31 4.81 -6.62
C GLU A 445 9.77 3.75 -7.59
N GLY A 446 8.60 3.18 -7.31
CA GLY A 446 7.99 2.15 -8.13
C GLY A 446 8.41 0.74 -7.74
N ALA A 447 7.89 -0.26 -8.46
CA ALA A 447 8.05 -1.65 -8.05
C ALA A 447 9.45 -2.21 -8.29
N VAL A 448 10.27 -1.61 -9.16
CA VAL A 448 11.67 -2.06 -9.33
C VAL A 448 12.45 -1.90 -8.04
N SER A 449 12.38 -0.71 -7.44
CA SER A 449 13.05 -0.41 -6.18
C SER A 449 12.41 -1.18 -5.02
N ALA A 450 11.09 -1.40 -5.05
CA ALA A 450 10.44 -2.24 -4.05
C ALA A 450 10.86 -3.72 -4.17
N ASP A 451 10.94 -4.27 -5.38
CA ASP A 451 11.40 -5.65 -5.63
C ASP A 451 12.89 -5.79 -5.31
N ALA A 452 13.70 -4.76 -5.55
CA ALA A 452 15.10 -4.72 -5.12
C ALA A 452 15.19 -4.77 -3.58
N LEU A 453 14.40 -3.97 -2.88
CA LEU A 453 14.29 -4.05 -1.43
C LEU A 453 13.82 -5.44 -0.96
N TYR A 454 12.83 -6.05 -1.63
CA TYR A 454 12.39 -7.40 -1.31
C TYR A 454 13.52 -8.42 -1.52
N ALA A 455 14.26 -8.34 -2.62
CA ALA A 455 15.37 -9.22 -2.94
C ALA A 455 16.53 -9.06 -1.93
N GLU A 456 16.82 -7.83 -1.48
CA GLU A 456 17.79 -7.58 -0.42
C GLU A 456 17.34 -8.18 0.92
N LEU A 457 16.05 -8.06 1.26
CA LEU A 457 15.48 -8.69 2.46
C LEU A 457 15.52 -10.22 2.37
N GLU A 458 15.23 -10.80 1.20
CA GLU A 458 15.29 -12.24 0.95
C GLU A 458 16.74 -12.76 1.01
N ALA A 459 17.69 -12.04 0.41
CA ALA A 459 19.12 -12.34 0.49
C ALA A 459 19.59 -12.35 1.95
N LEU A 460 19.21 -11.35 2.74
CA LEU A 460 19.53 -11.29 4.17
C LEU A 460 19.00 -12.52 4.92
N THR A 461 17.76 -12.95 4.65
CA THR A 461 17.20 -14.16 5.30
C THR A 461 17.86 -15.45 4.84
N ASN A 462 18.35 -15.51 3.59
CA ASN A 462 19.06 -16.67 3.05
C ASN A 462 20.49 -16.78 3.60
N GLU A 463 21.15 -15.66 3.89
CA GLU A 463 22.45 -15.60 4.57
C GLU A 463 22.37 -16.08 6.03
N HIS A 464 21.17 -15.99 6.62
CA HIS A 464 20.89 -16.35 8.01
C HIS A 464 19.81 -17.43 8.16
N PRO A 465 20.04 -18.66 7.66
CA PRO A 465 19.06 -19.75 7.71
C PRO A 465 18.66 -20.12 9.15
N GLU A 466 19.51 -19.85 10.14
CA GLU A 466 19.24 -20.05 11.57
C GLU A 466 18.10 -19.19 12.11
N TRP A 467 17.69 -18.15 11.39
CA TRP A 467 16.54 -17.30 11.79
C TRP A 467 15.19 -17.98 11.56
N GLY A 468 15.10 -18.98 10.69
CA GLY A 468 13.85 -19.69 10.40
C GLY A 468 12.74 -18.79 9.81
N VAL A 469 13.14 -17.69 9.15
CA VAL A 469 12.25 -16.72 8.50
C VAL A 469 12.20 -17.00 7.00
N THR A 470 10.99 -17.05 6.43
CA THR A 470 10.80 -17.16 4.98
C THR A 470 10.02 -15.95 4.48
N MET A 471 10.43 -15.39 3.36
CA MET A 471 9.73 -14.25 2.75
C MET A 471 8.55 -14.77 1.94
N GLU A 472 7.34 -14.24 2.21
CA GLU A 472 6.15 -14.55 1.41
C GLU A 472 5.67 -13.28 0.68
N PRO A 473 5.32 -13.37 -0.61
CA PRO A 473 4.79 -12.25 -1.36
C PRO A 473 3.56 -11.64 -0.66
N ARG A 474 3.55 -10.32 -0.47
CA ARG A 474 2.51 -9.50 0.22
C ARG A 474 2.53 -9.50 1.74
N SER A 475 2.88 -10.61 2.41
CA SER A 475 2.95 -10.61 3.87
C SER A 475 4.27 -10.05 4.37
N LEU A 476 5.32 -10.05 3.52
CA LEU A 476 6.72 -9.70 3.75
C LEU A 476 7.46 -10.62 4.74
N VAL A 477 6.78 -11.47 5.52
CA VAL A 477 7.42 -12.40 6.47
C VAL A 477 6.47 -13.57 6.83
N PHE A 478 6.94 -14.81 6.66
CA PHE A 478 6.36 -16.07 7.14
C PHE A 478 7.33 -16.73 8.16
N PHE A 479 6.79 -17.36 9.21
CA PHE A 479 7.57 -17.85 10.35
C PHE A 479 7.48 -19.37 10.52
N SER A 480 8.57 -20.00 10.95
CA SER A 480 8.58 -21.34 11.53
C SER A 480 8.53 -21.26 13.08
N PRO A 481 7.61 -21.97 13.77
CA PRO A 481 7.48 -21.96 15.24
C PRO A 481 8.71 -22.45 16.01
N ASP A 482 9.65 -23.13 15.35
CA ASP A 482 10.67 -23.95 16.00
C ASP A 482 11.98 -23.19 16.34
N ALA A 483 12.11 -21.89 15.99
CA ALA A 483 13.35 -21.10 16.19
C ALA A 483 13.18 -19.74 16.92
N PRO A 484 12.55 -19.68 18.11
CA PRO A 484 12.29 -18.41 18.82
C PRO A 484 13.55 -17.63 19.25
N ALA A 485 14.70 -18.29 19.45
CA ALA A 485 15.91 -17.66 19.98
C ALA A 485 16.58 -16.67 19.00
N HIS A 486 16.48 -16.91 17.69
CA HIS A 486 17.07 -16.06 16.65
C HIS A 486 16.09 -15.03 16.08
N PHE A 487 14.80 -15.18 16.40
CA PHE A 487 13.73 -14.31 15.93
C PHE A 487 13.83 -12.86 16.44
N ALA A 488 14.39 -12.67 17.63
CA ALA A 488 14.63 -11.35 18.20
C ALA A 488 15.69 -10.54 17.43
N ALA A 489 16.58 -11.20 16.69
CA ALA A 489 17.62 -10.57 15.89
C ALA A 489 17.16 -10.29 14.44
N SER A 490 16.32 -11.16 13.86
CA SER A 490 15.96 -11.10 12.45
C SER A 490 15.12 -9.89 12.08
N LEU A 491 14.00 -9.64 12.77
CA LEU A 491 13.08 -8.55 12.44
C LEU A 491 13.69 -7.14 12.57
N PRO A 492 14.47 -6.82 13.62
CA PRO A 492 15.19 -5.55 13.68
C PRO A 492 16.20 -5.37 12.55
N ALA A 493 16.95 -6.43 12.19
CA ALA A 493 17.91 -6.39 11.10
C ALA A 493 17.22 -6.12 9.75
N MET A 494 16.08 -6.78 9.50
CA MET A 494 15.27 -6.53 8.31
C MET A 494 14.74 -5.10 8.27
N VAL A 495 14.25 -4.54 9.39
CA VAL A 495 13.80 -3.14 9.43
C VAL A 495 14.97 -2.19 9.21
N ALA A 496 16.14 -2.47 9.76
CA ALA A 496 17.34 -1.65 9.56
C ALA A 496 17.76 -1.63 8.08
N LEU A 497 17.74 -2.77 7.39
CA LEU A 497 18.01 -2.87 5.95
C LEU A 497 16.98 -2.07 5.15
N ALA A 498 15.69 -2.29 5.41
CA ALA A 498 14.61 -1.58 4.73
C ALA A 498 14.66 -0.06 4.98
N ARG A 499 15.05 0.34 6.19
CA ARG A 499 15.27 1.73 6.55
C ARG A 499 16.41 2.32 5.74
N LYS A 500 17.57 1.66 5.69
CA LYS A 500 18.74 2.13 4.94
C LYS A 500 18.40 2.29 3.46
N PHE A 501 17.78 1.28 2.86
CA PHE A 501 17.31 1.34 1.48
C PHE A 501 16.35 2.51 1.25
N ALA A 502 15.39 2.71 2.16
CA ALA A 502 14.45 3.83 2.08
C ALA A 502 15.13 5.20 2.29
N GLU A 503 16.13 5.32 3.17
CA GLU A 503 16.90 6.56 3.34
C GLU A 503 17.69 6.93 2.07
N GLU A 504 18.29 5.93 1.41
CA GLU A 504 19.04 6.12 0.16
C GLU A 504 18.13 6.52 -1.01
N THR A 505 16.91 5.97 -1.05
CA THR A 505 15.97 6.20 -2.16
C THR A 505 15.02 7.37 -1.93
N LEU A 506 14.38 7.44 -0.77
CA LEU A 506 13.34 8.42 -0.43
C LEU A 506 13.87 9.67 0.26
N GLY A 507 15.07 9.59 0.84
CA GLY A 507 15.65 10.62 1.69
C GLY A 507 15.29 10.46 3.17
N VAL A 508 16.22 10.89 4.03
CA VAL A 508 16.19 10.69 5.50
C VAL A 508 14.93 11.26 6.16
N ASP A 509 14.47 12.44 5.74
CA ASP A 509 13.30 13.09 6.34
C ASP A 509 12.00 12.31 6.09
N VAL A 510 11.83 11.79 4.87
CA VAL A 510 10.65 11.00 4.48
C VAL A 510 10.63 9.69 5.24
N THR A 511 11.78 9.00 5.30
CA THR A 511 11.92 7.73 6.02
C THR A 511 11.66 7.90 7.52
N ASN A 512 12.24 8.93 8.15
CA ASN A 512 11.98 9.21 9.56
C ASN A 512 10.53 9.62 9.85
N GLY A 513 9.87 10.29 8.90
CA GLY A 513 8.44 10.61 8.98
C GLY A 513 7.55 9.35 8.97
N VAL A 514 7.89 8.38 8.11
CA VAL A 514 7.23 7.06 8.07
C VAL A 514 7.40 6.32 9.39
N LEU A 515 8.63 6.22 9.89
CA LEU A 515 8.91 5.52 11.16
C LEU A 515 8.18 6.18 12.33
N ARG A 516 8.16 7.52 12.42
CA ARG A 516 7.37 8.25 13.43
C ARG A 516 5.88 7.96 13.35
N SER A 517 5.33 7.95 12.13
CA SER A 517 3.90 7.69 11.92
C SER A 517 3.49 6.28 12.37
N VAL A 518 4.34 5.28 12.16
CA VAL A 518 4.10 3.92 12.66
C VAL A 518 4.30 3.85 14.18
N SER A 519 5.40 4.41 14.68
CA SER A 519 5.73 4.41 16.12
C SER A 519 4.65 5.06 16.98
N ASN A 520 4.13 6.22 16.55
CA ASN A 520 3.11 6.97 17.29
C ASN A 520 1.74 6.27 17.38
N GLN A 521 1.57 5.10 16.74
CA GLN A 521 0.35 4.30 16.89
C GLN A 521 0.34 3.49 18.19
N TRP A 522 1.47 3.41 18.90
CA TRP A 522 1.60 2.69 20.16
C TRP A 522 2.09 3.58 21.29
N ASP A 523 1.71 3.23 22.51
CA ASP A 523 2.15 3.92 23.73
C ASP A 523 3.62 3.58 24.04
N GLU A 524 4.28 4.48 24.78
CA GLU A 524 5.67 4.30 25.21
C GLU A 524 5.90 2.97 25.99
N SER A 525 4.88 2.50 26.73
CA SER A 525 4.93 1.22 27.44
C SER A 525 5.14 0.02 26.51
N VAL A 526 4.58 0.06 25.29
CA VAL A 526 4.77 -0.97 24.27
C VAL A 526 6.21 -0.95 23.76
N HIS A 527 6.74 0.23 23.46
CA HIS A 527 8.13 0.39 23.01
C HIS A 527 9.12 -0.13 24.05
N ARG A 528 8.87 0.16 25.35
CA ARG A 528 9.67 -0.37 26.46
C ARG A 528 9.56 -1.89 26.58
N GLY A 529 8.35 -2.44 26.41
CA GLY A 529 8.10 -3.87 26.39
C GLY A 529 8.87 -4.61 25.33
N VAL A 530 8.78 -4.14 24.09
CA VAL A 530 9.53 -4.70 22.96
C VAL A 530 11.03 -4.57 23.20
N GLY A 531 11.47 -3.44 23.76
CA GLY A 531 12.85 -3.18 24.14
C GLY A 531 13.49 -4.18 25.10
N MET A 532 12.69 -4.99 25.81
CA MET A 532 13.21 -6.08 26.65
C MET A 532 13.72 -7.27 25.83
N TYR A 533 13.21 -7.45 24.62
CA TYR A 533 13.52 -8.60 23.76
C TYR A 533 14.30 -8.20 22.52
N ALA A 534 14.05 -7.01 21.96
CA ALA A 534 14.68 -6.53 20.73
C ALA A 534 14.75 -4.99 20.69
N PRO A 535 15.77 -4.39 20.05
CA PRO A 535 15.95 -2.93 20.02
C PRO A 535 14.79 -2.23 19.30
N PRO A 536 14.02 -1.34 19.98
CA PRO A 536 12.83 -0.75 19.40
C PRO A 536 13.18 0.13 18.19
N VAL A 537 12.30 0.13 17.19
CA VAL A 537 12.41 1.03 16.04
C VAL A 537 12.09 2.45 16.47
N LEU A 538 13.12 3.21 16.83
CA LEU A 538 13.00 4.62 17.18
C LEU A 538 13.41 5.51 15.99
N PRO A 539 12.68 6.61 15.74
CA PRO A 539 13.13 7.64 14.80
C PRO A 539 14.46 8.22 15.29
N GLN A 540 15.42 8.44 14.39
CA GLN A 540 16.62 9.19 14.78
C GLN A 540 16.23 10.66 15.02
N SER A 541 16.78 11.27 16.06
CA SER A 541 16.71 12.72 16.25
C SER A 541 17.33 13.40 15.03
N ALA A 542 16.65 14.41 14.49
CA ALA A 542 17.24 15.24 13.46
C ALA A 542 18.60 15.75 13.97
N PRO A 543 19.67 15.77 13.15
CA PRO A 543 20.90 16.43 13.53
C PRO A 543 20.53 17.87 13.93
N GLN A 544 20.88 18.25 15.15
CA GLN A 544 20.74 19.63 15.60
C GLN A 544 21.60 20.46 14.63
N ALA A 545 20.93 21.25 13.79
CA ALA A 545 21.56 22.14 12.82
C ALA A 545 22.24 23.31 13.53
#